data_AF-A0A2W4YKQ4-F1
#
_entry.id   AF-A0A2W4YKQ4-F1
#
_cell.length_a   1.000
_cell.length_b   1.000
_cell.length_c   1.000
_cell.angle_alpha   90.00
_cell.angle_beta   90.00
_cell.angle_gamma   90.00
#
_symmetry.space_group_name_H-M   'P 1'
#
loop_
_entity.id
_entity.type
_entity.pdbx_description
1 polymer ?
#
loop_
_entity_poly.entity_id
_entity_poly.type
_entity_poly.pdbx_seq_one_letter_code
_entity_poly.pdbx_strand_id
1 'polypeptide(L)'
;ACALEAGVNGEMITLYDKGKHIPLLWTHLVQATLEGRARHNVQNAMMAAAIAFSMDIKLDAIRQGLRTFDTSFFQAPGRMNVFTKHPFKVIMDYGHNAHAIGMMAELAQQLEVGGRRIVVLAAPGDRRDEDLAEIAHAVQGRFDHYILKRDDNLRGRGPDEVPQILARALRDAGIDESAINVIPDEQAAVDAALKMAAPGDLVMVFADALTRTWKQITKFGLAGEMADASGGGDARVPPTSLDPAEDLAYDATEMHGLVRDDRGLRYTRVEEESD
;
A
#
# COMPACT_ATOMS: atom_id res chain seq x y z
N ALA A 1 17.56 -21.58 -10.63
CA ALA A 1 17.84 -20.27 -9.99
C ALA A 1 17.02 -19.18 -10.67
N CYS A 2 16.73 -18.08 -9.99
CA CYS A 2 16.07 -16.90 -10.54
C CYS A 2 16.95 -15.69 -10.25
N ALA A 3 17.25 -14.89 -11.27
CA ALA A 3 18.15 -13.74 -11.17
C ALA A 3 17.56 -12.52 -11.86
N LEU A 4 18.06 -11.35 -11.47
CA LEU A 4 17.75 -10.08 -12.10
C LEU A 4 18.96 -9.66 -12.95
N GLU A 5 18.75 -9.50 -14.26
CA GLU A 5 19.80 -9.16 -15.21
C GLU A 5 19.60 -7.77 -15.78
N ALA A 6 20.66 -6.96 -15.75
CA ALA A 6 20.65 -5.68 -16.44
C ALA A 6 20.66 -5.89 -17.96
N GLY A 7 19.75 -5.22 -18.65
CA GLY A 7 19.64 -5.23 -20.10
C GLY A 7 19.35 -3.84 -20.66
N VAL A 8 19.28 -3.74 -21.99
CA VAL A 8 19.08 -2.46 -22.70
C VAL A 8 17.75 -1.78 -22.35
N ASN A 9 16.74 -2.55 -21.96
CA ASN A 9 15.39 -2.07 -21.63
C ASN A 9 15.11 -2.06 -20.12
N GLY A 10 16.15 -2.00 -19.30
CA GLY A 10 16.06 -2.11 -17.84
C GLY A 10 16.38 -3.52 -17.37
N GLU A 11 15.73 -3.97 -16.29
CA GLU A 11 16.07 -5.24 -15.65
C GLU A 11 15.14 -6.38 -16.08
N MET A 12 15.73 -7.54 -16.36
CA MET A 12 15.04 -8.75 -16.79
C MET A 12 15.00 -9.75 -15.63
N ILE A 13 13.82 -10.28 -15.31
CA ILE A 13 13.71 -11.49 -14.49
C ILE A 13 14.08 -12.67 -15.39
N THR A 14 15.11 -13.42 -15.00
CA THR A 14 15.63 -14.56 -15.75
C THR A 14 15.62 -15.82 -14.90
N LEU A 15 15.10 -16.92 -15.46
CA LEU A 15 15.15 -18.25 -14.86
C LEU A 15 16.31 -19.06 -15.43
N TYR A 16 16.94 -19.85 -14.57
CA TYR A 16 18.05 -20.73 -14.88
C TYR A 16 17.72 -22.16 -14.46
N ASP A 17 17.68 -23.09 -15.42
CA ASP A 17 17.41 -24.50 -15.17
C ASP A 17 18.25 -25.40 -16.09
N LYS A 18 19.01 -26.34 -15.50
CA LYS A 18 19.82 -27.34 -16.23
C LYS A 18 20.67 -26.74 -17.38
N GLY A 19 21.31 -25.61 -17.12
CA GLY A 19 22.14 -24.89 -18.10
C GLY A 19 21.37 -24.03 -19.11
N LYS A 20 20.03 -23.99 -19.03
CA LYS A 20 19.19 -23.10 -19.85
C LYS A 20 19.11 -21.72 -19.21
N HIS A 21 19.27 -20.69 -20.03
CA HIS A 21 18.98 -19.28 -19.74
C HIS A 21 17.60 -18.96 -20.31
N ILE A 22 16.65 -18.56 -19.45
CA ILE A 22 15.25 -18.36 -19.82
C ILE A 22 14.84 -16.94 -19.42
N PRO A 23 14.90 -15.97 -20.34
CA PRO A 23 14.34 -14.64 -20.12
C PRO A 23 12.84 -14.76 -19.86
N LEU A 24 12.39 -14.35 -18.68
CA LEU A 24 10.99 -14.49 -18.28
C LEU A 24 10.22 -13.24 -18.65
N LEU A 25 10.54 -12.11 -18.02
CA LEU A 25 9.79 -10.86 -18.15
C LEU A 25 10.61 -9.67 -17.64
N TRP A 26 10.55 -8.54 -18.35
CA TRP A 26 11.12 -7.27 -17.88
C TRP A 26 10.36 -6.77 -16.66
N THR A 27 11.07 -6.21 -15.67
CA THR A 27 10.45 -5.71 -14.43
C THR A 27 9.40 -4.65 -14.70
N HIS A 28 9.64 -3.72 -15.63
CA HIS A 28 8.68 -2.67 -15.99
C HIS A 28 7.36 -3.19 -16.61
N LEU A 29 7.31 -4.46 -17.02
CA LEU A 29 6.07 -5.10 -17.52
C LEU A 29 5.29 -5.82 -16.41
N VAL A 30 5.83 -5.89 -15.20
CA VAL A 30 5.14 -6.41 -14.02
C VAL A 30 4.41 -5.25 -13.35
N GLN A 31 3.08 -5.24 -13.43
CA GLN A 31 2.24 -4.12 -12.98
C GLN A 31 2.51 -3.74 -11.53
N ALA A 32 2.58 -4.74 -10.65
CA ALA A 32 2.87 -4.57 -9.22
C ALA A 32 4.25 -3.95 -8.91
N THR A 33 5.13 -3.71 -9.89
CA THR A 33 6.48 -3.16 -9.62
C THR A 33 6.60 -1.67 -9.86
N LEU A 34 5.56 -0.97 -10.32
CA LEU A 34 5.61 0.44 -10.72
C LEU A 34 6.80 0.73 -11.65
N GLU A 35 6.75 0.17 -12.86
CA GLU A 35 7.81 0.30 -13.87
C GLU A 35 9.19 -0.22 -13.39
N GLY A 36 9.20 -1.21 -12.49
CA GLY A 36 10.41 -1.78 -11.89
C GLY A 36 10.99 -0.99 -10.71
N ARG A 37 10.39 0.14 -10.33
CA ARG A 37 10.88 0.98 -9.21
C ARG A 37 10.62 0.33 -7.85
N ALA A 38 9.50 -0.35 -7.66
CA ALA A 38 9.20 -1.05 -6.41
C ALA A 38 10.03 -2.34 -6.26
N ARG A 39 11.27 -2.18 -5.76
CA ARG A 39 12.26 -3.25 -5.63
C ARG A 39 11.78 -4.46 -4.82
N HIS A 40 11.03 -4.23 -3.76
CA HIS A 40 10.42 -5.31 -2.96
C HIS A 40 9.43 -6.13 -3.80
N ASN A 41 8.65 -5.50 -4.68
CA ASN A 41 7.73 -6.22 -5.57
C ASN A 41 8.44 -6.89 -6.74
N VAL A 42 9.60 -6.38 -7.19
CA VAL A 42 10.48 -7.11 -8.12
C VAL A 42 10.95 -8.42 -7.46
N GLN A 43 11.41 -8.36 -6.21
CA GLN A 43 11.81 -9.56 -5.46
C GLN A 43 10.63 -10.53 -5.27
N ASN A 44 9.44 -10.03 -4.92
CA ASN A 44 8.23 -10.85 -4.80
C ASN A 44 7.87 -11.54 -6.12
N ALA A 45 7.93 -10.82 -7.25
CA ALA A 45 7.71 -11.37 -8.58
C ALA A 45 8.73 -12.45 -8.95
N MET A 46 10.02 -12.23 -8.63
CA MET A 46 11.08 -13.22 -8.83
C MET A 46 10.85 -14.50 -8.01
N MET A 47 10.44 -14.37 -6.75
CA MET A 47 10.12 -15.49 -5.88
C MET A 47 8.89 -16.26 -6.37
N ALA A 48 7.81 -15.55 -6.71
CA ALA A 48 6.59 -16.16 -7.26
C ALA A 48 6.88 -16.91 -8.57
N ALA A 49 7.67 -16.32 -9.46
CA ALA A 49 8.11 -16.96 -10.70
C ALA A 49 8.93 -18.22 -10.46
N ALA A 50 9.89 -18.17 -9.52
CA ALA A 50 10.73 -19.31 -9.19
C ALA A 50 9.92 -20.47 -8.60
N ILE A 51 8.98 -20.17 -7.70
CA ILE A 51 8.08 -21.17 -7.11
C ILE A 51 7.19 -21.78 -8.18
N ALA A 52 6.50 -20.96 -8.98
CA ALA A 52 5.60 -21.43 -10.04
C ALA A 52 6.35 -22.29 -11.08
N PHE A 53 7.55 -21.87 -11.48
CA PHE A 53 8.39 -22.64 -12.39
C PHE A 53 8.81 -23.99 -11.77
N SER A 54 9.15 -24.01 -10.48
CA SER A 54 9.50 -25.25 -9.76
C SER A 54 8.30 -26.20 -9.58
N MET A 55 7.07 -25.69 -9.72
CA MET A 55 5.82 -26.46 -9.72
C MET A 55 5.36 -26.85 -11.14
N ASP A 56 6.27 -26.80 -12.13
CA ASP A 56 6.00 -27.13 -13.53
C ASP A 56 4.90 -26.28 -14.20
N ILE A 57 4.63 -25.07 -13.68
CA ILE A 57 3.71 -24.13 -14.34
C ILE A 57 4.35 -23.61 -15.64
N LYS A 58 3.57 -23.61 -16.72
CA LYS A 58 4.04 -23.15 -18.04
C LYS A 58 4.50 -21.69 -17.98
N LEU A 59 5.62 -21.39 -18.65
CA LEU A 59 6.22 -20.04 -18.68
C LEU A 59 5.22 -18.95 -19.10
N ASP A 60 4.33 -19.23 -20.06
CA ASP A 60 3.34 -18.25 -20.51
C ASP A 60 2.28 -17.96 -19.45
N ALA A 61 1.91 -18.94 -18.64
CA ALA A 61 1.02 -18.73 -17.50
C ALA A 61 1.72 -17.90 -16.40
N ILE A 62 3.00 -18.14 -16.15
CA ILE A 62 3.80 -17.34 -15.21
C ILE A 62 3.89 -15.88 -15.69
N ARG A 63 4.25 -15.67 -16.97
CA ARG A 63 4.31 -14.33 -17.59
C ARG A 63 2.97 -13.62 -17.51
N GLN A 64 1.88 -14.31 -17.82
CA GLN A 64 0.55 -13.74 -17.76
C GLN A 64 0.19 -13.32 -16.33
N GLY A 65 0.40 -14.21 -15.35
CA GLY A 65 0.15 -13.91 -13.94
C GLY A 65 0.93 -12.68 -13.46
N LEU A 66 2.22 -12.57 -13.80
CA LEU A 66 3.04 -11.40 -13.46
C LEU A 66 2.58 -10.11 -14.15
N ARG A 67 2.08 -10.19 -15.39
CA ARG A 67 1.59 -9.02 -16.15
C ARG A 67 0.23 -8.53 -15.67
N THR A 68 -0.62 -9.42 -15.16
CA THR A 68 -2.00 -9.06 -14.81
C THR A 68 -2.24 -8.92 -13.32
N PHE A 69 -1.34 -9.42 -12.47
CA PHE A 69 -1.42 -9.20 -11.04
C PHE A 69 -1.20 -7.72 -10.73
N ASP A 70 -2.20 -7.10 -10.09
CA ASP A 70 -2.19 -5.70 -9.72
C ASP A 70 -2.31 -5.57 -8.21
N THR A 71 -1.67 -4.54 -7.64
CA THR A 71 -1.80 -4.16 -6.24
C THR A 71 -3.01 -3.27 -5.99
N SER A 72 -4.11 -3.51 -6.70
CA SER A 72 -5.39 -2.87 -6.41
C SER A 72 -5.82 -3.20 -4.98
N PHE A 73 -6.59 -2.30 -4.36
CA PHE A 73 -7.14 -2.56 -3.03
C PHE A 73 -8.00 -3.83 -2.98
N PHE A 74 -8.66 -4.19 -4.08
CA PHE A 74 -9.48 -5.40 -4.15
C PHE A 74 -8.65 -6.69 -4.19
N GLN A 75 -7.54 -6.71 -4.93
CA GLN A 75 -6.70 -7.91 -5.05
C GLN A 75 -5.73 -8.06 -3.87
N ALA A 76 -5.17 -6.95 -3.37
CA ALA A 76 -4.17 -6.96 -2.32
C ALA A 76 -4.31 -5.76 -1.37
N PRO A 77 -5.34 -5.76 -0.48
CA PRO A 77 -5.54 -4.69 0.48
C PRO A 77 -4.30 -4.43 1.35
N GLY A 78 -3.87 -3.17 1.45
CA GLY A 78 -2.72 -2.74 2.23
C GLY A 78 -1.36 -3.14 1.66
N ARG A 79 -1.27 -3.51 0.38
CA ARG A 79 -0.01 -3.85 -0.29
C ARG A 79 0.27 -2.87 -1.41
N MET A 80 0.94 -1.77 -1.11
CA MET A 80 1.27 -0.72 -2.07
C MET A 80 0.07 -0.33 -2.96
N ASN A 81 -1.08 -0.04 -2.32
CA ASN A 81 -2.26 0.40 -3.06
C ASN A 81 -2.05 1.87 -3.48
N VAL A 82 -2.07 2.13 -4.78
CA VAL A 82 -1.81 3.45 -5.35
C VAL A 82 -3.13 4.12 -5.76
N PHE A 83 -3.30 5.39 -5.40
CA PHE A 83 -4.43 6.22 -5.80
C PHE A 83 -3.94 7.52 -6.48
N THR A 84 -4.41 7.76 -7.70
CA THR A 84 -3.94 8.85 -8.59
C THR A 84 -5.06 9.76 -9.11
N LYS A 85 -6.28 9.66 -8.58
CA LYS A 85 -7.40 10.53 -9.01
C LYS A 85 -7.38 11.93 -8.37
N HIS A 86 -6.54 12.13 -7.36
CA HIS A 86 -6.27 13.44 -6.75
C HIS A 86 -5.25 14.23 -7.60
N PRO A 87 -5.14 15.56 -7.42
CA PRO A 87 -4.05 16.33 -8.04
C PRO A 87 -2.65 15.96 -7.50
N PHE A 88 -2.58 15.12 -6.48
CA PHE A 88 -1.39 14.51 -5.90
C PHE A 88 -1.54 12.98 -5.87
N LYS A 89 -0.44 12.26 -5.65
CA LYS A 89 -0.43 10.79 -5.56
C LYS A 89 -0.55 10.34 -4.11
N VAL A 90 -1.33 9.30 -3.86
CA VAL A 90 -1.38 8.63 -2.55
C VAL A 90 -0.95 7.17 -2.70
N ILE A 91 -0.08 6.69 -1.81
CA ILE A 91 0.29 5.28 -1.69
C ILE A 91 -0.03 4.82 -0.28
N MET A 92 -0.82 3.76 -0.14
CA MET A 92 -1.19 3.16 1.13
C MET A 92 -0.58 1.77 1.27
N ASP A 93 0.02 1.50 2.43
CA ASP A 93 0.63 0.20 2.75
C ASP A 93 0.41 -0.18 4.23
N TYR A 94 0.49 -1.48 4.53
CA TYR A 94 0.36 -2.05 5.88
C TYR A 94 1.73 -2.23 6.60
N GLY A 95 2.84 -1.84 5.97
CA GLY A 95 4.18 -2.00 6.52
C GLY A 95 4.27 -1.51 7.97
N HIS A 96 4.73 -2.39 8.86
CA HIS A 96 4.73 -2.17 10.32
C HIS A 96 6.08 -2.48 10.97
N ASN A 97 7.14 -2.62 10.17
CA ASN A 97 8.51 -2.85 10.63
C ASN A 97 9.49 -2.00 9.80
N ALA A 98 10.65 -1.74 10.37
CA ALA A 98 11.65 -0.83 9.79
C ALA A 98 12.07 -1.25 8.37
N HIS A 99 12.22 -2.55 8.10
CA HIS A 99 12.59 -3.04 6.77
C HIS A 99 11.50 -2.75 5.73
N ALA A 100 10.25 -3.13 6.00
CA ALA A 100 9.14 -2.90 5.08
C ALA A 100 8.90 -1.40 4.83
N ILE A 101 8.93 -0.61 5.90
CA ILE A 101 8.78 0.85 5.84
C ILE A 101 9.95 1.49 5.07
N GLY A 102 11.18 1.02 5.29
CA GLY A 102 12.37 1.47 4.56
C GLY A 102 12.27 1.21 3.06
N MET A 103 11.82 0.01 2.65
CA MET A 103 11.61 -0.30 1.23
C MET A 103 10.56 0.62 0.57
N MET A 104 9.52 1.00 1.31
CA MET A 104 8.50 1.93 0.85
C MET A 104 9.01 3.38 0.80
N ALA A 105 9.86 3.77 1.74
CA ALA A 105 10.51 5.08 1.74
C ALA A 105 11.52 5.21 0.58
N GLU A 106 12.27 4.14 0.27
CA GLU A 106 13.13 4.09 -0.92
C GLU A 106 12.32 4.20 -2.21
N LEU A 107 11.20 3.48 -2.32
CA LEU A 107 10.28 3.63 -3.43
C LEU A 107 9.80 5.09 -3.56
N ALA A 108 9.39 5.72 -2.47
CA ALA A 108 8.95 7.12 -2.48
C ALA A 108 10.03 8.07 -3.05
N GLN A 109 11.30 7.80 -2.77
CA GLN A 109 12.44 8.56 -3.31
C GLN A 109 12.69 8.30 -4.80
N GLN A 110 12.43 7.08 -5.28
CA GLN A 110 12.59 6.73 -6.69
C GLN A 110 11.44 7.21 -7.58
N LEU A 111 10.29 7.54 -7.00
CA LEU A 111 9.19 8.14 -7.72
C LEU A 111 9.48 9.62 -8.00
N GLU A 112 9.22 10.01 -9.24
CA GLU A 112 9.21 11.42 -9.63
C GLU A 112 7.98 12.09 -9.02
N VAL A 113 8.24 13.16 -8.27
CA VAL A 113 7.24 13.95 -7.53
C VAL A 113 7.54 15.41 -7.85
N GLY A 114 6.53 16.17 -8.27
CA GLY A 114 6.67 17.58 -8.65
C GLY A 114 6.66 18.53 -7.45
N GLY A 115 6.22 18.04 -6.29
CA GLY A 115 6.19 18.75 -5.03
C GLY A 115 6.87 17.97 -3.90
N ARG A 116 6.20 17.95 -2.74
CA ARG A 116 6.68 17.39 -1.47
C ARG A 116 6.30 15.93 -1.31
N ARG A 117 6.99 15.26 -0.39
CA ARG A 117 6.69 13.91 0.09
C ARG A 117 6.22 14.00 1.54
N ILE A 118 5.00 13.55 1.79
CA ILE A 118 4.35 13.55 3.11
C ILE A 118 4.20 12.10 3.53
N VAL A 119 4.54 11.75 4.77
CA VAL A 119 4.34 10.40 5.33
C VAL A 119 3.41 10.45 6.53
N VAL A 120 2.42 9.55 6.56
CA VAL A 120 1.67 9.18 7.76
C VAL A 120 2.26 7.87 8.28
N LEU A 121 2.97 7.94 9.40
CA LEU A 121 3.72 6.84 9.98
C LEU A 121 3.05 6.32 11.25
N ALA A 122 3.04 5.00 11.40
CA ALA A 122 2.59 4.31 12.60
C ALA A 122 3.51 3.12 12.88
N ALA A 123 3.33 2.54 14.07
CA ALA A 123 3.97 1.30 14.43
C ALA A 123 3.13 0.55 15.48
N PRO A 124 3.21 -0.79 15.53
CA PRO A 124 2.47 -1.58 16.52
C PRO A 124 2.96 -1.31 17.95
N GLY A 125 2.04 -1.10 18.89
CA GLY A 125 2.38 -0.74 20.27
C GLY A 125 3.10 -1.83 21.09
N ASP A 126 3.05 -3.08 20.65
CA ASP A 126 3.76 -4.22 21.28
C ASP A 126 5.23 -4.32 20.86
N ARG A 127 5.72 -3.39 20.03
CA ARG A 127 7.13 -3.27 19.68
C ARG A 127 7.93 -2.64 20.82
N ARG A 128 9.20 -3.03 20.91
CA ARG A 128 10.17 -2.40 21.81
C ARG A 128 10.46 -0.99 21.31
N ASP A 129 10.85 -0.09 22.20
CA ASP A 129 11.16 1.31 21.86
C ASP A 129 12.27 1.40 20.80
N GLU A 130 13.25 0.50 20.84
CA GLU A 130 14.31 0.40 19.80
C GLU A 130 13.74 0.02 18.42
N ASP A 131 12.76 -0.88 18.35
CA ASP A 131 12.12 -1.25 17.07
C ASP A 131 11.31 -0.08 16.51
N LEU A 132 10.69 0.73 17.39
CA LEU A 132 10.00 1.96 17.01
C LEU A 132 10.97 3.03 16.51
N ALA A 133 12.11 3.20 17.17
CA ALA A 133 13.16 4.11 16.73
C ALA A 133 13.72 3.71 15.35
N GLU A 134 13.93 2.41 15.11
CA GLU A 134 14.36 1.92 13.79
C GLU A 134 13.32 2.19 12.69
N ILE A 135 12.03 2.15 13.01
CA ILE A 135 10.97 2.54 12.07
C ILE A 135 11.08 4.03 11.71
N ALA A 136 11.35 4.90 12.69
CA ALA A 136 11.58 6.33 12.43
C ALA A 136 12.85 6.55 11.59
N HIS A 137 13.96 5.87 11.90
CA HIS A 137 15.20 5.95 11.12
C HIS A 137 15.01 5.48 9.67
N ALA A 138 14.14 4.49 9.44
CA ALA A 138 13.85 4.00 8.09
C ALA A 138 13.21 5.05 7.17
N VAL A 139 12.54 6.08 7.72
CA VAL A 139 11.95 7.18 6.95
C VAL A 139 12.70 8.51 7.08
N GLN A 140 13.65 8.61 8.02
CA GLN A 140 14.39 9.84 8.29
C GLN A 140 15.01 10.43 7.02
N GLY A 141 14.77 11.73 6.80
CA GLY A 141 15.33 12.50 5.69
C GLY A 141 14.77 12.11 4.31
N ARG A 142 13.79 11.21 4.24
CA ARG A 142 13.16 10.75 2.98
C ARG A 142 11.80 11.40 2.72
N PHE A 143 11.30 12.21 3.66
CA PHE A 143 10.04 12.93 3.54
C PHE A 143 10.21 14.38 4.02
N ASP A 144 9.40 15.27 3.47
CA ASP A 144 9.36 16.69 3.82
C ASP A 144 8.47 16.93 5.05
N HIS A 145 7.43 16.11 5.24
CA HIS A 145 6.53 16.17 6.40
C HIS A 145 6.23 14.79 6.97
N TYR A 146 6.22 14.67 8.29
CA TYR A 146 6.02 13.45 9.05
C TYR A 146 4.81 13.62 9.96
N ILE A 147 3.74 12.87 9.69
CA ILE A 147 2.56 12.81 10.54
C ILE A 147 2.60 11.48 11.28
N LEU A 148 2.72 11.53 12.60
CA LEU A 148 2.94 10.39 13.46
C LEU A 148 1.65 10.04 14.19
N LYS A 149 1.15 8.82 13.94
CA LYS A 149 -0.05 8.28 14.56
C LYS A 149 0.26 7.04 15.39
N ARG A 150 -0.78 6.53 16.06
CA ARG A 150 -0.79 5.17 16.61
C ARG A 150 -1.71 4.26 15.79
N ASP A 151 -1.68 2.98 16.13
CA ASP A 151 -2.69 2.01 15.70
C ASP A 151 -3.94 2.12 16.59
N ASP A 152 -5.07 1.58 16.10
CA ASP A 152 -6.32 1.59 16.86
C ASP A 152 -6.17 0.74 18.13
N ASN A 153 -5.52 -0.42 17.97
CA ASN A 153 -5.13 -1.26 19.09
C ASN A 153 -3.79 -0.80 19.68
N LEU A 154 -3.85 -0.23 20.88
CA LEU A 154 -2.69 0.30 21.61
C LEU A 154 -1.72 -0.76 22.10
N ARG A 155 -2.16 -2.02 22.21
CA ARG A 155 -1.35 -3.14 22.72
C ARG A 155 -0.64 -2.84 24.04
N GLY A 156 -1.33 -2.13 24.94
CA GLY A 156 -0.85 -1.81 26.29
C GLY A 156 -0.07 -0.50 26.43
N ARG A 157 0.18 0.22 25.32
CA ARG A 157 0.79 1.56 25.34
C ARG A 157 -0.23 2.66 25.64
N GLY A 158 0.27 3.83 26.02
CA GLY A 158 -0.52 5.06 26.16
C GLY A 158 -1.06 5.59 24.82
N PRO A 159 -2.06 6.49 24.86
CA PRO A 159 -2.80 6.95 23.68
C PRO A 159 -1.95 7.75 22.67
N ASP A 160 -0.81 8.28 23.08
CA ASP A 160 0.15 9.01 22.24
C ASP A 160 1.59 8.49 22.40
N GLU A 161 1.80 7.41 23.14
CA GLU A 161 3.14 6.94 23.49
C GLU A 161 3.96 6.54 22.26
N VAL A 162 3.39 5.72 21.37
CA VAL A 162 4.04 5.31 20.11
C VAL A 162 4.41 6.51 19.23
N PRO A 163 3.49 7.42 18.85
CA PRO A 163 3.87 8.54 18.01
C PRO A 163 4.85 9.50 18.69
N GLN A 164 4.86 9.62 20.02
CA GLN A 164 5.88 10.41 20.72
C GLN A 164 7.27 9.77 20.69
N ILE A 165 7.36 8.43 20.76
CA ILE A 165 8.63 7.70 20.58
C ILE A 165 9.17 7.92 19.16
N LEU A 166 8.31 7.78 18.14
CA LEU A 166 8.67 8.06 16.75
C LEU A 166 9.13 9.52 16.57
N ALA A 167 8.42 10.48 17.18
CA ALA A 167 8.76 11.90 17.10
C ALA A 167 10.12 12.19 17.71
N ARG A 168 10.39 11.63 18.91
CA ARG A 168 11.69 11.77 19.57
C ARG A 168 12.81 11.21 18.70
N ALA A 169 12.65 10.01 18.15
CA ALA A 169 13.67 9.42 17.28
C ALA A 169 13.96 10.29 16.03
N LEU A 170 12.93 10.86 15.39
CA LEU A 170 13.13 11.78 14.25
C LEU A 170 13.85 13.08 14.66
N ARG A 171 13.50 13.68 15.80
CA ARG A 171 14.17 14.88 16.32
C ARG A 171 15.64 14.61 16.67
N ASP A 172 15.90 13.52 17.37
CA ASP A 172 17.25 13.12 17.76
C ASP A 172 18.13 12.87 16.52
N ALA A 173 17.49 12.48 15.42
CA ALA A 173 18.13 12.29 14.13
C ALA A 173 18.17 13.57 13.24
N GLY A 174 17.82 14.73 13.80
CA GLY A 174 18.00 16.05 13.19
C GLY A 174 16.87 16.55 12.28
N ILE A 175 15.70 15.91 12.31
CA ILE A 175 14.51 16.43 11.61
C ILE A 175 13.96 17.64 12.36
N ASP A 176 13.64 18.71 11.62
CA ASP A 176 13.11 19.95 12.16
C ASP A 176 11.72 19.74 12.79
N GLU A 177 11.46 20.36 13.95
CA GLU A 177 10.18 20.23 14.66
C GLU A 177 8.99 20.66 13.80
N SER A 178 9.17 21.66 12.92
CA SER A 178 8.12 22.14 12.03
C SER A 178 7.71 21.12 10.95
N ALA A 179 8.54 20.11 10.70
CA ALA A 179 8.24 19.02 9.77
C ALA A 179 7.50 17.85 10.46
N ILE A 180 7.37 17.85 11.79
CA ILE A 180 6.81 16.74 12.56
C ILE A 180 5.46 17.13 13.17
N ASN A 181 4.43 16.34 12.90
CA ASN A 181 3.10 16.48 13.48
C ASN A 181 2.72 15.19 14.22
N VAL A 182 2.48 15.27 15.53
CA VAL A 182 1.92 14.15 16.29
C VAL A 182 0.40 14.25 16.28
N ILE A 183 -0.26 13.36 15.56
CA ILE A 183 -1.73 13.26 15.47
C ILE A 183 -2.09 11.80 15.77
N PRO A 184 -2.38 11.46 17.04
CA PRO A 184 -2.51 10.06 17.44
C PRO A 184 -3.63 9.30 16.72
N ASP A 185 -4.78 9.95 16.47
CA ASP A 185 -5.91 9.32 15.78
C ASP A 185 -5.62 9.12 14.28
N GLU A 186 -5.84 7.90 13.78
CA GLU A 186 -5.53 7.55 12.39
C GLU A 186 -6.33 8.37 11.38
N GLN A 187 -7.63 8.55 11.60
CA GLN A 187 -8.49 9.27 10.66
C GLN A 187 -8.08 10.74 10.61
N ALA A 188 -7.82 11.36 11.76
CA ALA A 188 -7.34 12.73 11.83
C ALA A 188 -5.94 12.89 11.19
N ALA A 189 -5.04 11.93 11.38
CA ALA A 189 -3.71 11.95 10.78
C ALA A 189 -3.76 11.87 9.25
N VAL A 190 -4.57 10.94 8.73
CA VAL A 190 -4.78 10.78 7.28
C VAL A 190 -5.50 12.00 6.70
N ASP A 191 -6.50 12.55 7.40
CA ASP A 191 -7.20 13.78 6.98
C ASP A 191 -6.25 14.98 6.90
N ALA A 192 -5.40 15.15 7.91
CA ALA A 192 -4.38 16.19 7.92
C ALA A 192 -3.41 16.05 6.75
N ALA A 193 -2.96 14.83 6.44
CA ALA A 193 -2.06 14.57 5.31
C ALA A 193 -2.72 14.92 3.96
N LEU A 194 -3.97 14.49 3.76
CA LEU A 194 -4.71 14.74 2.53
C LEU A 194 -5.05 16.22 2.34
N LYS A 195 -5.38 16.95 3.43
CA LYS A 195 -5.60 18.41 3.40
C LYS A 195 -4.32 19.22 3.21
N MET A 196 -3.18 18.72 3.69
CA MET A 196 -1.87 19.36 3.53
C MET A 196 -1.33 19.23 2.10
N ALA A 197 -1.68 18.14 1.40
CA ALA A 197 -1.15 17.81 0.10
C ALA A 197 -1.57 18.83 -0.97
N ALA A 198 -0.60 19.28 -1.76
CA ALA A 198 -0.77 20.18 -2.88
C ALA A 198 -0.60 19.41 -4.22
N PRO A 199 -1.04 19.97 -5.36
CA PRO A 199 -0.84 19.34 -6.66
C PRO A 199 0.63 18.95 -6.90
N GLY A 200 0.86 17.72 -7.34
CA GLY A 200 2.20 17.17 -7.58
C GLY A 200 2.91 16.58 -6.36
N ASP A 201 2.32 16.65 -5.15
CA ASP A 201 2.85 15.99 -3.95
C ASP A 201 2.67 14.46 -4.01
N LEU A 202 3.38 13.75 -3.13
CA LEU A 202 3.21 12.34 -2.81
C LEU A 202 2.85 12.19 -1.33
N VAL A 203 1.76 11.49 -1.04
CA VAL A 203 1.36 11.10 0.33
C VAL A 203 1.55 9.60 0.49
N MET A 204 2.40 9.20 1.43
CA MET A 204 2.62 7.80 1.85
C MET A 204 1.86 7.55 3.15
N VAL A 205 1.01 6.53 3.21
CA VAL A 205 0.20 6.23 4.39
C VAL A 205 0.45 4.80 4.84
N PHE A 206 1.02 4.63 6.05
CA PHE A 206 1.07 3.35 6.74
C PHE A 206 -0.21 3.17 7.57
N ALA A 207 -1.13 2.35 7.08
CA ALA A 207 -2.49 2.22 7.60
C ALA A 207 -2.64 0.96 8.47
N ASP A 208 -3.34 1.10 9.60
CA ASP A 208 -3.77 -0.04 10.43
C ASP A 208 -5.14 -0.54 9.95
N ALA A 209 -6.13 0.35 9.85
CA ALA A 209 -7.47 0.00 9.39
C ALA A 209 -7.66 0.19 7.87
N LEU A 210 -7.10 -0.75 7.11
CA LEU A 210 -7.01 -0.72 5.64
C LEU A 210 -8.28 -0.22 4.92
N THR A 211 -9.44 -0.80 5.20
CA THR A 211 -10.70 -0.44 4.53
C THR A 211 -11.16 0.96 4.87
N ARG A 212 -11.00 1.38 6.12
CA ARG A 212 -11.40 2.72 6.57
C ARG A 212 -10.50 3.78 5.94
N THR A 213 -9.18 3.57 6.01
CA THR A 213 -8.20 4.48 5.42
C THR A 213 -8.36 4.57 3.92
N TRP A 214 -8.59 3.45 3.22
CA TRP A 214 -8.82 3.46 1.77
C TRP A 214 -10.08 4.22 1.38
N LYS A 215 -11.19 4.04 2.12
CA LYS A 215 -12.43 4.82 1.91
C LYS A 215 -12.17 6.31 2.13
N GLN A 216 -11.38 6.68 3.13
CA GLN A 216 -11.04 8.07 3.40
C GLN A 216 -10.21 8.68 2.26
N ILE A 217 -9.18 7.96 1.78
CA ILE A 217 -8.33 8.39 0.66
C ILE A 217 -9.18 8.57 -0.61
N THR A 218 -10.01 7.58 -0.96
CA THR A 218 -10.74 7.58 -2.24
C THR A 218 -11.91 8.57 -2.27
N LYS A 219 -12.52 8.87 -1.11
CA LYS A 219 -13.65 9.81 -0.99
C LYS A 219 -13.26 11.23 -0.61
N PHE A 220 -11.97 11.49 -0.41
CA PHE A 220 -11.47 12.83 -0.11
C PHE A 220 -11.86 13.81 -1.22
N GLY A 221 -12.34 15.01 -0.86
CA GLY A 221 -12.82 16.03 -1.81
C GLY A 221 -14.29 15.87 -2.25
N LEU A 222 -14.80 14.63 -2.36
CA LEU A 222 -16.18 14.38 -2.83
C LEU A 222 -17.27 14.82 -1.83
N ALA A 223 -16.94 14.87 -0.54
CA ALA A 223 -17.86 15.29 0.50
C ALA A 223 -18.18 16.81 0.47
N GLY A 224 -17.29 17.63 -0.11
CA GLY A 224 -17.51 19.06 -0.31
C GLY A 224 -18.45 19.35 -1.49
N GLU A 225 -18.32 18.58 -2.57
CA GLU A 225 -19.14 18.73 -3.78
C GLU A 225 -20.60 18.29 -3.55
N MET A 226 -20.87 17.27 -2.73
CA MET A 226 -22.24 16.89 -2.37
C MET A 226 -22.94 17.89 -1.44
N ALA A 227 -22.18 18.70 -0.69
CA ALA A 227 -22.75 19.78 0.13
C ALA A 227 -23.09 21.00 -0.74
N ASP A 228 -22.21 21.37 -1.69
CA ASP A 228 -22.45 22.49 -2.61
C ASP A 228 -23.48 22.17 -3.71
N ALA A 229 -23.62 20.91 -4.13
CA ALA A 229 -24.62 20.49 -5.12
C ALA A 229 -26.06 20.46 -4.58
N SER A 230 -26.27 20.65 -3.26
CA SER A 230 -27.61 20.78 -2.67
C SER A 230 -28.20 22.20 -2.82
N GLY A 231 -27.42 23.13 -3.38
CA GLY A 231 -27.79 24.53 -3.64
C GLY A 231 -28.22 24.82 -5.08
N GLY A 232 -29.34 24.24 -5.52
CA GLY A 232 -30.17 24.82 -6.58
C GLY A 232 -30.00 24.30 -8.01
N GLY A 233 -31.13 23.87 -8.60
CA GLY A 233 -31.33 23.79 -10.05
C GLY A 233 -31.78 22.42 -10.56
N ASP A 234 -33.08 22.29 -10.79
CA ASP A 234 -33.70 21.17 -11.54
C ASP A 234 -33.12 21.09 -12.96
N ALA A 235 -32.29 20.07 -13.22
CA ALA A 235 -31.82 19.73 -14.55
C ALA A 235 -31.87 18.21 -14.74
N ARG A 236 -32.81 17.77 -15.59
CA ARG A 236 -32.91 16.40 -16.09
C ARG A 236 -31.58 15.92 -16.68
N VAL A 237 -31.00 14.89 -16.07
CA VAL A 237 -29.86 14.13 -16.59
C VAL A 237 -30.35 13.12 -17.63
N PRO A 238 -29.82 13.08 -18.86
CA PRO A 238 -30.09 11.99 -19.80
C PRO A 238 -29.23 10.76 -19.46
N PRO A 239 -29.71 9.53 -19.69
CA PRO A 239 -29.00 8.33 -19.30
C PRO A 239 -27.82 8.11 -20.25
N THR A 240 -26.61 8.02 -19.72
CA THR A 240 -25.45 7.57 -20.50
C THR A 240 -24.63 6.54 -19.71
N SER A 241 -24.47 5.39 -20.37
CA SER A 241 -23.54 4.28 -20.17
C SER A 241 -23.46 3.62 -18.78
N LEU A 242 -24.01 2.41 -18.74
CA LEU A 242 -23.79 1.38 -17.73
C LEU A 242 -22.29 1.04 -17.64
N ASP A 243 -21.64 1.43 -16.54
CA ASP A 243 -20.38 0.85 -16.10
C ASP A 243 -20.73 -0.23 -15.04
N PRO A 244 -20.43 -1.52 -15.22
CA PRO A 244 -20.93 -2.59 -14.32
C PRO A 244 -20.31 -2.60 -12.91
N ALA A 245 -19.48 -1.60 -12.57
CA ALA A 245 -18.69 -1.59 -11.35
C ALA A 245 -19.36 -0.86 -10.18
N GLU A 246 -20.52 -0.22 -10.37
CA GLU A 246 -21.14 0.61 -9.33
C GLU A 246 -22.23 -0.10 -8.49
N ASP A 247 -22.63 -1.33 -8.83
CA ASP A 247 -23.79 -2.00 -8.17
C ASP A 247 -23.46 -3.31 -7.42
N LEU A 248 -22.23 -3.47 -6.95
CA LEU A 248 -21.89 -4.55 -6.01
C LEU A 248 -21.44 -3.97 -4.68
N ALA A 249 -22.43 -3.57 -3.87
CA ALA A 249 -22.28 -3.51 -2.43
C ALA A 249 -22.07 -4.94 -1.89
N TYR A 250 -20.83 -5.43 -2.01
CA TYR A 250 -20.41 -6.67 -1.37
C TYR A 250 -19.80 -6.32 -0.02
N ASP A 251 -20.48 -6.77 1.05
CA ASP A 251 -20.01 -6.60 2.41
C ASP A 251 -18.82 -7.53 2.67
N ALA A 252 -17.63 -6.96 2.80
CA ALA A 252 -16.38 -7.70 2.95
C ALA A 252 -16.19 -8.34 4.34
N THR A 253 -17.24 -8.37 5.18
CA THR A 253 -17.20 -8.98 6.52
C THR A 253 -17.61 -10.45 6.58
N GLU A 254 -18.07 -11.05 5.48
CA GLU A 254 -18.46 -12.47 5.46
C GLU A 254 -17.44 -13.37 4.75
N MET A 255 -16.26 -13.53 5.34
CA MET A 255 -15.40 -14.70 5.06
C MET A 255 -15.93 -15.92 5.84
N HIS A 256 -17.13 -16.40 5.46
CA HIS A 256 -17.63 -17.69 5.92
C HIS A 256 -16.89 -18.82 5.19
N GLY A 257 -16.11 -19.62 5.93
CA GLY A 257 -15.51 -20.87 5.42
C GLY A 257 -14.05 -21.12 5.78
N LEU A 258 -13.36 -20.25 6.53
CA LEU A 258 -11.96 -20.49 6.91
C LEU A 258 -11.86 -21.34 8.20
N VAL A 259 -11.34 -22.56 8.10
CA VAL A 259 -11.13 -23.49 9.23
C VAL A 259 -9.64 -23.74 9.42
N ARG A 260 -9.15 -23.69 10.65
CA ARG A 260 -7.76 -24.02 11.01
C ARG A 260 -7.71 -25.37 11.72
N ASP A 261 -6.91 -26.30 11.22
CA ASP A 261 -6.62 -27.58 11.86
C ASP A 261 -5.11 -27.83 11.98
N ASP A 262 -4.73 -29.00 12.52
CA ASP A 262 -3.34 -29.41 12.73
C ASP A 262 -2.52 -29.52 11.43
N ARG A 263 -3.16 -29.39 10.26
CA ARG A 263 -2.53 -29.41 8.92
C ARG A 263 -2.50 -28.03 8.25
N GLY A 264 -3.09 -27.00 8.86
CA GLY A 264 -3.04 -25.62 8.38
C GLY A 264 -4.43 -24.97 8.22
N LEU A 265 -4.49 -23.90 7.40
CA LEU A 265 -5.73 -23.20 7.09
C LEU A 265 -6.37 -23.80 5.83
N ARG A 266 -7.64 -24.21 5.93
CA ARG A 266 -8.44 -24.73 4.81
C ARG A 266 -9.72 -23.93 4.66
N TYR A 267 -10.14 -23.73 3.41
CA TYR A 267 -11.44 -23.20 3.06
C TYR A 267 -12.47 -24.35 2.91
N THR A 268 -13.62 -24.24 3.57
CA THR A 268 -14.77 -25.13 3.40
C THR A 268 -15.95 -24.33 2.87
N ARG A 269 -16.45 -24.72 1.70
CA ARG A 269 -17.67 -24.17 1.11
C ARG A 269 -18.87 -24.77 1.86
N VAL A 270 -19.70 -23.94 2.47
CA VAL A 270 -20.99 -24.38 3.00
C VAL A 270 -21.92 -24.55 1.80
N GLU A 271 -22.42 -25.77 1.58
CA GLU A 271 -23.55 -25.99 0.66
C GLU A 271 -24.80 -25.52 1.40
N GLU A 272 -25.51 -24.55 0.82
CA GLU A 272 -26.83 -24.14 1.31
C GLU A 272 -27.80 -25.30 1.08
N GLU A 273 -28.24 -25.95 2.16
CA GLU A 273 -29.39 -26.85 2.14
C GLU A 273 -30.63 -26.01 1.84
N SER A 274 -31.25 -26.29 0.70
CA SER A 274 -32.55 -25.78 0.31
C SER A 274 -33.67 -26.46 1.09
N ASP A 275 -34.43 -25.69 1.86
CA ASP A 275 -35.81 -26.00 2.27
C ASP A 275 -36.76 -24.89 1.77
#